data_AF-A0A836G0W6-F1
#
_entry.id   AF-A0A836G0W6-F1
#
_cell.length_a   1.000
_cell.length_b   1.000
_cell.length_c   1.000
_cell.angle_alpha   90.00
_cell.angle_beta   90.00
_cell.angle_gamma   90.00
#
_symmetry.space_group_name_H-M   'P 1'
#
loop_
_entity.id
_entity.type
_entity.pdbx_description
1 polymer ?
#
loop_
_entity_poly.entity_id
_entity_poly.type
_entity_poly.pdbx_seq_one_letter_code
_entity_poly.pdbx_strand_id
1 'polypeptide(L)'
;MANTPTFQDCPHALYHQQLQNHTESLLLLFLRSFCAEGASPACSGYRASHLRTIAQGLYVLQMVQCSAASRREEETSSSLLPTGGGTRHLGVCTERDLYYRNPPLFAPQGQRAAHASVERLCNWLEVVARAPPHQQCGMEPGLSALFRSPRRLLSRLLKGAQCAAPLKPLYTRESLGFTAAGRSLLAGAVILELCDPAEMIDVSARGSAGITLTYPLAARMVGCREAGSWQSARDGDSSRRPCKLILIEKESTHHAILQSMAKGQAPHAHSYVLLCTKGYPCVAARQWLRRAHALWPSLELYIMVDGDPHGLCIALTLMGLLGSKGNPPPIVSSSSPFGTAPVSAGAERVKKLLPLRFLGVCPSLVWGCRAQSEASLHAGILGDPVSSQGIPLTADDVQVLKRIAATLKAALASAPGPSESAKLLSECCRAIVRHTLQRVDKEVEWMQRSRIKCELQLACSPLGPLAFMEQHVQRCDAELSEGC
;
A
#
# COMPACT_ATOMS: atom_id res chain seq x y z
N MET A 1 26.75 -17.15 25.16
CA MET A 1 26.19 -15.85 25.55
C MET A 1 26.09 -15.01 24.29
N ALA A 2 24.91 -14.99 23.67
CA ALA A 2 24.68 -14.31 22.41
C ALA A 2 24.24 -12.88 22.69
N ASN A 3 24.95 -11.91 22.10
CA ASN A 3 24.66 -10.50 22.23
C ASN A 3 23.28 -10.21 21.63
N THR A 4 22.32 -9.87 22.51
CA THR A 4 21.06 -9.24 22.14
C THR A 4 21.37 -7.91 21.43
N PRO A 5 20.84 -7.66 20.22
CA PRO A 5 21.04 -6.38 19.56
C PRO A 5 20.35 -5.28 20.38
N THR A 6 21.13 -4.34 20.88
CA THR A 6 20.66 -3.15 21.57
C THR A 6 19.81 -2.29 20.62
N PHE A 7 18.59 -2.00 21.07
CA PHE A 7 17.49 -1.28 20.40
C PHE A 7 17.78 0.23 20.16
N GLN A 8 19.01 0.63 19.81
CA GLN A 8 19.49 1.99 20.10
C GLN A 8 19.67 2.97 18.93
N ASP A 9 19.17 2.66 17.72
CA ASP A 9 19.08 3.66 16.65
C ASP A 9 17.70 3.58 15.99
N CYS A 10 16.70 4.25 16.58
CA CYS A 10 15.39 4.32 15.96
C CYS A 10 15.45 5.31 14.77
N PRO A 11 15.26 4.87 13.51
CA PRO A 11 15.35 5.73 12.33
C PRO A 11 14.36 6.90 12.33
N HIS A 12 13.39 6.89 13.24
CA HIS A 12 12.39 7.95 13.44
C HIS A 12 12.96 9.22 14.09
N ALA A 13 13.87 9.10 15.07
CA ALA A 13 14.49 10.28 15.71
C ALA A 13 15.34 11.07 14.71
N LEU A 14 16.13 10.35 13.90
CA LEU A 14 16.89 10.91 12.80
C LEU A 14 15.98 11.56 11.75
N TYR A 15 14.83 10.94 11.41
CA TYR A 15 13.86 11.52 10.49
C TYR A 15 13.29 12.85 11.00
N HIS A 16 12.93 12.95 12.28
CA HIS A 16 12.40 14.18 12.86
C HIS A 16 13.43 15.30 12.86
N GLN A 17 14.69 15.00 13.19
CA GLN A 17 15.78 15.96 13.11
C GLN A 17 16.04 16.42 11.66
N GLN A 18 16.05 15.48 10.71
CA GLN A 18 16.19 15.80 9.28
C GLN A 18 15.04 16.68 8.76
N LEU A 19 13.80 16.34 9.11
CA LEU A 19 12.62 17.14 8.75
C LEU A 19 12.71 18.55 9.33
N GLN A 20 13.17 18.70 10.57
CA GLN A 20 13.38 20.00 11.20
C GLN A 20 14.43 20.82 10.43
N ASN A 21 15.60 20.25 10.14
CA ASN A 21 16.67 20.93 9.40
C ASN A 21 16.23 21.37 7.99
N HIS A 22 15.50 20.50 7.27
CA HIS A 22 14.97 20.85 5.95
C HIS A 22 13.85 21.88 6.02
N THR A 23 13.07 21.88 7.10
CA THR A 23 12.05 22.91 7.35
C THR A 23 12.69 24.27 7.58
N GLU A 24 13.71 24.35 8.42
CA GLU A 24 14.47 25.58 8.67
C GLU A 24 15.11 26.11 7.38
N SER A 25 15.75 25.23 6.62
CA SER A 25 16.33 25.58 5.31
C SER A 25 15.28 26.10 4.34
N LEU A 26 14.10 25.47 4.27
CA LEU A 26 13.00 25.94 3.42
C LEU A 26 12.52 27.34 3.80
N LEU A 27 12.39 27.63 5.10
CA LEU A 27 11.99 28.94 5.60
C LEU A 27 13.06 30.01 5.33
N LEU A 28 14.35 29.69 5.51
CA LEU A 28 15.45 30.60 5.18
C LEU A 28 15.48 30.92 3.68
N LEU A 29 15.31 29.92 2.82
CA LEU A 29 15.22 30.12 1.37
C LEU A 29 14.01 30.99 0.99
N PHE A 30 12.87 30.81 1.66
CA PHE A 30 11.71 31.68 1.47
C PHE A 30 12.01 33.12 1.85
N LEU A 31 12.50 33.36 3.08
CA LEU A 31 12.80 34.70 3.59
C LEU A 31 13.81 35.42 2.70
N ARG A 32 14.88 34.72 2.28
CA ARG A 32 15.89 35.28 1.38
C ARG A 32 15.31 35.62 0.00
N SER A 33 14.53 34.72 -0.60
CA SER A 33 13.86 34.98 -1.87
C SER A 33 12.88 36.15 -1.76
N PHE A 34 12.16 36.26 -0.65
CA PHE A 34 11.18 37.32 -0.43
C PHE A 34 11.85 38.68 -0.18
N CYS A 35 12.93 38.72 0.60
CA CYS A 35 13.68 39.95 0.89
C CYS A 35 14.51 40.43 -0.32
N ALA A 36 15.12 39.52 -1.08
CA ALA A 36 15.94 39.87 -2.25
C ALA A 36 15.13 40.49 -3.39
N GLU A 37 13.85 40.15 -3.52
CA GLU A 37 12.96 40.75 -4.52
C GLU A 37 12.34 42.09 -4.03
N GLY A 38 12.78 42.61 -2.88
CA GLY A 38 12.25 43.82 -2.26
C GLY A 38 10.95 43.50 -1.51
N ALA A 39 10.92 43.77 -0.21
CA ALA A 39 9.82 43.44 0.71
C ALA A 39 8.47 44.16 0.40
N SER A 40 8.36 44.85 -0.73
CA SER A 40 7.12 45.47 -1.21
C SER A 40 6.38 44.50 -2.15
N PRO A 41 5.05 44.29 -1.99
CA PRO A 41 4.22 43.56 -2.95
C PRO A 41 4.33 44.08 -4.39
N ALA A 42 4.79 45.32 -4.58
CA ALA A 42 5.02 45.92 -5.90
C ALA A 42 6.38 45.57 -6.51
N CYS A 43 7.36 45.12 -5.72
CA CYS A 43 8.72 44.77 -6.17
C CYS A 43 9.00 43.26 -6.15
N SER A 44 8.28 42.50 -5.31
CA SER A 44 8.65 41.13 -4.90
C SER A 44 8.61 40.05 -5.98
N GLY A 45 8.47 40.34 -7.28
CA GLY A 45 8.44 39.33 -8.36
C GLY A 45 7.32 38.27 -8.28
N TYR A 46 6.61 38.18 -7.15
CA TYR A 46 5.55 37.24 -6.86
C TYR A 46 4.18 37.89 -7.09
N ARG A 47 3.40 37.27 -7.97
CA ARG A 47 1.98 37.61 -8.12
C ARG A 47 1.22 37.26 -6.84
N ALA A 48 0.10 37.94 -6.56
CA ALA A 48 -0.78 37.63 -5.43
C ALA A 48 -1.19 36.14 -5.39
N SER A 49 -1.39 35.52 -6.55
CA SER A 49 -1.65 34.07 -6.66
C SER A 49 -0.48 33.21 -6.19
N HIS A 50 0.76 33.61 -6.45
CA HIS A 50 1.95 32.90 -5.95
C HIS A 50 2.04 33.02 -4.43
N LEU A 51 1.90 34.24 -3.88
CA LEU A 51 1.93 34.47 -2.43
C LEU A 51 0.84 33.66 -1.70
N ARG A 52 -0.38 33.62 -2.25
CA ARG A 52 -1.45 32.77 -1.72
C ARG A 52 -1.03 31.31 -1.66
N THR A 53 -0.39 30.82 -2.70
CA THR A 53 0.00 29.41 -2.73
C THR A 53 1.21 29.10 -1.86
N ILE A 54 2.07 30.08 -1.61
CA ILE A 54 3.13 29.98 -0.61
C ILE A 54 2.53 29.95 0.79
N ALA A 55 1.61 30.86 1.09
CA ALA A 55 0.90 30.89 2.37
C ALA A 55 0.16 29.58 2.65
N GLN A 56 -0.51 29.00 1.65
CA GLN A 56 -1.12 27.68 1.77
C GLN A 56 -0.11 26.60 2.14
N GLY A 57 1.03 26.52 1.43
CA GLY A 57 2.08 25.52 1.73
C GLY A 57 2.73 25.71 3.11
N LEU A 58 2.98 26.96 3.52
CA LEU A 58 3.51 27.28 4.86
C LEU A 58 2.49 26.98 5.97
N TYR A 59 1.19 27.16 5.71
CA TYR A 59 0.14 26.73 6.63
C TYR A 59 0.12 25.20 6.80
N VAL A 60 0.29 24.45 5.71
CA VAL A 60 0.46 22.98 5.79
C VAL A 60 1.70 22.62 6.61
N LEU A 61 2.81 23.32 6.42
CA LEU A 61 4.06 23.10 7.17
C LEU A 61 3.86 23.35 8.68
N GLN A 62 3.17 24.44 9.04
CA GLN A 62 2.81 24.72 10.42
C GLN A 62 1.99 23.58 11.02
N MET A 63 1.03 23.03 10.27
CA MET A 63 0.23 21.88 10.70
C MET A 63 1.09 20.63 10.97
N VAL A 64 2.13 20.38 10.16
CA VAL A 64 3.10 19.29 10.38
C VAL A 64 3.88 19.53 11.69
N GLN A 65 4.38 20.75 11.90
CA GLN A 65 5.16 21.10 13.09
C GLN A 65 4.34 21.01 14.38
N CYS A 66 3.09 21.50 14.39
CA CYS A 66 2.21 21.37 15.55
C CYS A 66 1.92 19.91 15.90
N SER A 67 1.73 19.05 14.89
CA SER A 67 1.50 17.62 15.10
C SER A 67 2.74 16.90 15.64
N ALA A 68 3.94 17.36 15.29
CA ALA A 68 5.19 16.83 15.82
C ALA A 68 5.48 17.30 17.26
N ALA A 69 5.09 18.55 17.61
CA ALA A 69 5.30 19.10 18.95
C ALA A 69 4.44 18.39 20.01
N SER A 70 3.17 18.10 19.70
CA SER A 70 2.27 17.38 20.63
C SER A 70 2.77 15.97 20.98
N ARG A 71 3.56 15.30 20.11
CA ARG A 71 4.16 13.99 20.42
C ARG A 71 5.26 14.08 21.48
N ARG A 72 6.08 15.15 21.46
CA ARG A 72 7.18 15.32 22.42
C ARG A 72 6.64 15.54 23.85
N GLU A 73 5.54 16.27 23.97
CA GLU A 73 4.92 16.56 25.27
C GLU A 73 4.29 15.30 25.90
N GLU A 74 3.67 14.43 25.09
CA GLU A 74 3.14 13.13 25.53
C GLU A 74 4.26 12.16 25.94
N GLU A 75 5.39 12.12 25.22
CA GLU A 75 6.55 11.28 25.57
C GLU A 75 7.20 11.69 26.90
N THR A 76 7.18 12.98 27.25
CA THR A 76 7.70 13.48 28.54
C THR A 76 6.72 13.32 29.71
N SER A 77 5.43 13.08 29.43
CA SER A 77 4.38 13.06 30.44
C SER A 77 3.89 11.64 30.72
N SER A 78 4.74 10.81 31.32
CA SER A 78 4.32 9.53 31.90
C SER A 78 3.50 9.75 33.18
N SER A 79 2.22 10.09 33.04
CA SER A 79 1.27 10.11 34.17
C SER A 79 0.13 9.11 33.94
N LEU A 80 0.11 8.10 34.79
CA LEU A 80 -0.94 7.09 34.94
C LEU A 80 -2.24 7.77 35.42
N LEU A 81 -3.22 7.96 34.52
CA LEU A 81 -4.68 7.86 34.76
C LEU A 81 -5.47 8.46 33.58
N PRO A 82 -6.47 7.77 33.01
CA PRO A 82 -7.34 8.35 31.98
C PRO A 82 -8.56 9.00 32.65
N THR A 83 -8.59 10.33 32.71
CA THR A 83 -9.82 11.09 33.02
C THR A 83 -10.30 11.84 31.79
N GLY A 84 -11.49 11.41 31.34
CA GLY A 84 -12.50 12.07 30.52
C GLY A 84 -12.21 13.36 29.74
N GLY A 85 -12.52 13.31 28.44
CA GLY A 85 -13.26 14.38 27.77
C GLY A 85 -12.44 15.55 27.20
N GLY A 86 -11.71 15.32 26.11
CA GLY A 86 -11.17 16.40 25.29
C GLY A 86 -10.31 15.84 24.15
N THR A 87 -10.76 15.99 22.92
CA THR A 87 -10.09 15.53 21.68
C THR A 87 -8.73 16.22 21.48
N ARG A 88 -7.69 15.72 22.14
CA ARG A 88 -6.28 16.02 21.85
C ARG A 88 -5.58 14.78 21.32
N HIS A 89 -5.76 14.51 20.04
CA HIS A 89 -4.96 13.53 19.32
C HIS A 89 -4.75 14.02 17.89
N LEU A 90 -3.73 14.85 17.68
CA LEU A 90 -3.25 15.21 16.34
C LEU A 90 -1.99 14.40 16.00
N GLY A 91 -2.09 13.08 16.17
CA GLY A 91 -1.14 12.15 15.58
C GLY A 91 -1.33 11.96 14.06
N VAL A 92 -2.52 12.31 13.54
CA VAL A 92 -2.93 12.14 12.14
C VAL A 92 -3.85 13.28 11.71
N CYS A 93 -3.56 13.90 10.57
CA CYS A 93 -4.41 14.93 9.96
C CYS A 93 -4.89 14.44 8.59
N THR A 94 -6.20 14.44 8.32
CA THR A 94 -6.69 14.18 6.96
C THR A 94 -6.66 15.46 6.12
N GLU A 95 -6.66 15.35 4.79
CA GLU A 95 -6.77 16.53 3.91
C GLU A 95 -8.08 17.30 4.13
N ARG A 96 -9.14 16.62 4.58
CA ARG A 96 -10.39 17.28 4.96
C ARG A 96 -10.21 18.09 6.23
N ASP A 97 -9.54 17.54 7.25
CA ASP A 97 -9.25 18.27 8.49
C ASP A 97 -8.41 19.51 8.20
N LEU A 98 -7.41 19.39 7.33
CA LEU A 98 -6.60 20.52 6.88
C LEU A 98 -7.46 21.62 6.24
N TYR A 99 -8.36 21.23 5.33
CA TYR A 99 -9.28 22.16 4.67
C TYR A 99 -10.22 22.86 5.67
N TYR A 100 -10.86 22.09 6.56
CA TYR A 100 -11.87 22.62 7.49
C TYR A 100 -11.28 23.51 8.59
N ARG A 101 -9.97 23.45 8.85
CA ARG A 101 -9.29 24.35 9.77
C ARG A 101 -9.11 25.77 9.24
N ASN A 102 -9.05 25.95 7.91
CA ASN A 102 -8.98 27.29 7.31
C ASN A 102 -9.62 27.33 5.90
N PRO A 103 -10.94 27.22 5.78
CA PRO A 103 -11.63 27.24 4.49
C PRO A 103 -11.33 28.49 3.63
N PRO A 104 -11.26 29.72 4.18
CA PRO A 104 -10.94 30.92 3.39
C PRO A 104 -9.59 30.85 2.68
N LEU A 105 -8.57 30.27 3.33
CA LEU A 105 -7.24 30.13 2.74
C LEU A 105 -7.26 29.26 1.47
N PHE A 106 -8.09 28.21 1.45
CA PHE A 106 -8.19 27.24 0.35
C PHE A 106 -9.28 27.55 -0.69
N ALA A 107 -10.10 28.59 -0.48
CA ALA A 107 -11.06 29.03 -1.47
C ALA A 107 -10.38 29.53 -2.77
N PRO A 108 -11.08 29.56 -3.92
CA PRO A 108 -12.32 28.87 -4.22
C PRO A 108 -12.14 27.36 -4.48
N GLN A 109 -10.90 26.85 -4.60
CA GLN A 109 -10.65 25.46 -5.00
C GLN A 109 -10.92 24.42 -3.90
N GLY A 110 -11.12 24.87 -2.65
CA GLY A 110 -11.51 24.04 -1.51
C GLY A 110 -10.51 22.92 -1.22
N GLN A 111 -11.01 21.70 -1.01
CA GLN A 111 -10.19 20.52 -0.72
C GLN A 111 -9.12 20.23 -1.79
N ARG A 112 -9.34 20.61 -3.05
CA ARG A 112 -8.33 20.44 -4.11
C ARG A 112 -7.10 21.32 -3.87
N ALA A 113 -7.28 22.54 -3.34
CA ALA A 113 -6.15 23.38 -2.95
C ALA A 113 -5.42 22.82 -1.74
N ALA A 114 -6.13 22.25 -0.75
CA ALA A 114 -5.49 21.58 0.38
C ALA A 114 -4.60 20.41 -0.09
N HIS A 115 -5.13 19.53 -0.96
CA HIS A 115 -4.37 18.44 -1.57
C HIS A 115 -3.14 18.95 -2.34
N ALA A 116 -3.31 19.96 -3.21
CA ALA A 116 -2.21 20.53 -3.98
C ALA A 116 -1.14 21.21 -3.11
N SER A 117 -1.52 21.74 -1.94
CA SER A 117 -0.60 22.39 -1.00
C SER A 117 0.26 21.38 -0.26
N VAL A 118 -0.32 20.25 0.13
CA VAL A 118 0.40 19.10 0.68
C VAL A 118 1.40 18.55 -0.33
N GLU A 119 0.97 18.30 -1.58
CA GLU A 119 1.86 17.81 -2.63
C GLU A 119 3.01 18.78 -2.91
N ARG A 120 2.70 20.08 -2.89
CA ARG A 120 3.70 21.14 -3.07
C ARG A 120 4.72 21.18 -1.94
N LEU A 121 4.26 21.07 -0.69
CA LEU A 121 5.16 21.03 0.47
C LEU A 121 6.10 19.82 0.37
N CYS A 122 5.59 18.64 0.01
CA CYS A 122 6.44 17.47 -0.25
C CYS A 122 7.50 17.80 -1.30
N ASN A 123 7.12 18.38 -2.43
CA ASN A 123 8.07 18.74 -3.49
C ASN A 123 9.11 19.80 -3.04
N TRP A 124 8.73 20.75 -2.18
CA TRP A 124 9.65 21.75 -1.65
C TRP A 124 10.69 21.13 -0.73
N LEU A 125 10.24 20.36 0.27
CA LEU A 125 11.13 19.64 1.18
C LEU A 125 12.04 18.67 0.42
N GLU A 126 11.51 18.04 -0.63
CA GLU A 126 12.27 17.15 -1.49
C GLU A 126 13.40 17.86 -2.26
N VAL A 127 13.15 19.07 -2.77
CA VAL A 127 14.20 19.88 -3.41
C VAL A 127 15.25 20.28 -2.38
N VAL A 128 14.83 20.73 -1.18
CA VAL A 128 15.75 21.11 -0.10
C VAL A 128 16.63 19.94 0.31
N ALA A 129 16.03 18.76 0.53
CA ALA A 129 16.77 17.56 0.94
C ALA A 129 17.77 17.06 -0.10
N ARG A 130 17.54 17.37 -1.39
CA ARG A 130 18.45 17.01 -2.49
C ARG A 130 19.43 18.10 -2.86
N ALA A 131 19.27 19.31 -2.34
CA ALA A 131 20.22 20.38 -2.56
C ALA A 131 21.48 20.13 -1.72
N PRO A 132 22.69 20.37 -2.25
CA PRO A 132 23.92 20.34 -1.46
C PRO A 132 23.83 21.27 -0.23
N PRO A 133 24.48 20.94 0.91
CA PRO A 133 24.39 21.73 2.13
C PRO A 133 24.74 23.23 1.94
N HIS A 134 25.74 23.53 1.10
CA HIS A 134 26.12 24.92 0.79
C HIS A 134 25.02 25.70 0.04
N GLN A 135 24.16 25.02 -0.72
CA GLN A 135 23.01 25.63 -1.40
C GLN A 135 21.77 25.75 -0.48
N GLN A 136 21.68 24.90 0.55
CA GLN A 136 20.60 24.98 1.55
C GLN A 136 20.68 26.28 2.38
N CYS A 137 21.89 26.79 2.62
CA CYS A 137 22.12 28.10 3.25
C CYS A 137 21.88 29.31 2.30
N GLY A 138 21.44 29.07 1.07
CA GLY A 138 21.00 30.09 0.13
C GLY A 138 22.10 30.92 -0.54
N MET A 139 23.38 30.56 -0.37
CA MET A 139 24.52 31.32 -0.93
C MET A 139 24.55 31.34 -2.48
N GLU A 140 23.89 30.38 -3.13
CA GLU A 140 23.88 30.20 -4.58
C GLU A 140 22.48 30.49 -5.20
N PRO A 141 22.40 31.16 -6.37
CA PRO A 141 21.13 31.49 -7.04
C PRO A 141 20.32 30.28 -7.54
N GLY A 142 20.86 29.06 -7.43
CA GLY A 142 20.29 27.82 -7.97
C GLY A 142 18.89 27.45 -7.46
N LEU A 143 18.50 27.90 -6.25
CA LEU A 143 17.20 27.59 -5.62
C LEU A 143 16.18 28.75 -5.67
N SER A 144 16.52 29.88 -6.31
CA SER A 144 15.65 31.06 -6.44
C SER A 144 14.25 30.75 -7.02
N ALA A 145 14.14 29.69 -7.83
CA ALA A 145 12.88 29.28 -8.45
C ALA A 145 12.05 28.26 -7.62
N LEU A 146 12.44 27.93 -6.38
CA LEU A 146 11.83 26.87 -5.55
C LEU A 146 10.32 27.02 -5.41
N PHE A 147 9.86 28.22 -5.06
CA PHE A 147 8.44 28.49 -4.80
C PHE A 147 7.61 28.64 -6.08
N ARG A 148 8.26 28.86 -7.23
CA ARG A 148 7.60 29.01 -8.54
C ARG A 148 7.52 27.68 -9.31
N SER A 149 8.58 26.87 -9.27
CA SER A 149 8.70 25.69 -10.13
C SER A 149 9.50 24.54 -9.51
N PRO A 150 9.05 23.97 -8.37
CA PRO A 150 9.83 22.97 -7.64
C PRO A 150 10.07 21.69 -8.44
N ARG A 151 9.10 21.25 -9.25
CA ARG A 151 9.25 20.06 -10.12
C ARG A 151 10.35 20.24 -11.17
N ARG A 152 10.54 21.46 -11.70
CA ARG A 152 11.60 21.75 -12.68
C ARG A 152 12.97 21.68 -12.01
N LEU A 153 13.10 22.25 -10.81
CA LEU A 153 14.33 22.16 -10.02
C LEU A 153 14.65 20.72 -9.62
N LEU A 154 13.66 19.97 -9.16
CA LEU A 154 13.83 18.57 -8.82
C LEU A 154 14.32 17.76 -10.02
N SER A 155 13.75 18.00 -11.20
CA SER A 155 14.19 17.36 -12.45
C SER A 155 15.62 17.72 -12.82
N ARG A 156 16.09 18.94 -12.53
CA ARG A 156 17.48 19.36 -12.77
C ARG A 156 18.45 18.70 -11.79
N LEU A 157 18.10 18.70 -10.50
CA LEU A 157 18.90 18.04 -9.45
C LEU A 157 19.04 16.54 -9.72
N LEU A 158 17.96 15.88 -10.16
CA LEU A 158 17.98 14.47 -10.51
C LEU A 158 18.78 14.17 -11.79
N LYS A 159 18.81 15.09 -12.77
CA LYS A 159 19.64 14.94 -13.98
C LYS A 159 21.13 15.16 -13.70
N GLY A 160 21.48 15.99 -12.72
CA GLY A 160 22.86 16.24 -12.32
C GLY A 160 23.49 15.09 -11.53
N ALA A 161 22.68 14.31 -10.80
CA ALA A 161 23.13 13.12 -10.10
C ALA A 161 23.25 11.94 -11.10
N GLN A 162 24.46 11.62 -11.53
CA GLN A 162 24.76 10.61 -12.57
C GLN A 162 24.39 9.14 -12.23
N CYS A 163 23.55 8.85 -11.24
CA CYS A 163 23.15 7.48 -10.90
C CYS A 163 21.70 7.16 -11.30
N ALA A 164 21.56 6.25 -12.27
CA ALA A 164 20.35 5.88 -13.01
C ALA A 164 19.30 5.03 -12.23
N ALA A 165 19.06 5.29 -10.95
CA ALA A 165 17.95 4.68 -10.21
C ALA A 165 16.88 5.73 -9.88
N PRO A 166 15.57 5.45 -10.09
CA PRO A 166 14.51 6.34 -9.63
C PRO A 166 14.57 6.42 -8.10
N LEU A 167 15.05 7.56 -7.59
CA LEU A 167 15.16 7.81 -6.17
C LEU A 167 13.77 7.87 -5.54
N LYS A 168 13.57 7.08 -4.49
CA LYS A 168 12.34 7.10 -3.69
C LYS A 168 12.17 8.50 -3.10
N PRO A 169 10.96 9.08 -3.13
CA PRO A 169 10.72 10.37 -2.49
C PRO A 169 10.99 10.24 -0.99
N LEU A 170 11.74 11.19 -0.43
CA LEU A 170 12.00 11.28 1.02
C LEU A 170 10.74 11.76 1.74
N TYR A 171 10.04 12.73 1.15
CA TYR A 171 8.81 13.27 1.69
C TYR A 171 7.60 12.81 0.91
N THR A 172 6.71 12.09 1.59
CA THR A 172 5.36 11.79 1.10
C THR A 172 4.35 12.48 2.00
N ARG A 173 3.12 12.61 1.49
CA ARG A 173 1.99 13.10 2.27
C ARG A 173 1.89 12.37 3.62
N GLU A 174 2.02 11.04 3.59
CA GLU A 174 1.92 10.21 4.78
C GLU A 174 3.12 10.34 5.73
N SER A 175 4.34 10.56 5.21
CA SER A 175 5.52 10.81 6.06
C SER A 175 5.44 12.17 6.77
N LEU A 176 4.66 13.11 6.24
CA LEU A 176 4.33 14.39 6.87
C LEU A 176 3.13 14.30 7.84
N GLY A 177 2.57 13.11 8.06
CA GLY A 177 1.44 12.91 8.99
C GLY A 177 0.07 13.21 8.37
N PHE A 178 0.00 13.51 7.07
CA PHE A 178 -1.26 13.61 6.36
C PHE A 178 -1.67 12.24 5.84
N THR A 179 -2.78 11.68 6.31
CA THR A 179 -3.17 10.33 5.88
C THR A 179 -4.65 10.27 5.57
N ALA A 180 -5.02 9.33 4.69
CA ALA A 180 -6.43 9.01 4.51
C ALA A 180 -6.88 8.12 5.68
N ALA A 181 -8.15 8.24 6.06
CA ALA A 181 -8.75 7.35 7.06
C ALA A 181 -8.50 5.87 6.68
N GLY A 182 -8.09 5.09 7.67
CA GLY A 182 -7.96 3.65 7.55
C GLY A 182 -9.32 3.03 7.25
N ARG A 183 -9.38 2.15 6.25
CA ARG A 183 -10.61 1.41 5.89
C ARG A 183 -10.45 -0.10 5.96
N SER A 184 -9.22 -0.58 5.87
CA SER A 184 -8.92 -2.01 5.85
C SER A 184 -8.86 -2.58 7.26
N LEU A 185 -9.38 -3.77 7.44
CA LEU A 185 -9.57 -4.42 8.73
C LEU A 185 -8.69 -5.66 8.83
N LEU A 186 -7.83 -5.73 9.84
CA LEU A 186 -6.98 -6.88 10.13
C LEU A 186 -7.56 -7.66 11.31
N ALA A 187 -7.70 -8.97 11.18
CA ALA A 187 -8.18 -9.88 12.23
C ALA A 187 -7.39 -11.19 12.21
N GLY A 188 -7.39 -11.92 13.33
CA GLY A 188 -6.76 -13.23 13.45
C GLY A 188 -5.57 -13.26 14.40
N ALA A 189 -4.87 -14.40 14.42
CA ALA A 189 -3.80 -14.71 15.36
C ALA A 189 -2.49 -14.00 15.02
N VAL A 190 -2.43 -12.67 15.17
CA VAL A 190 -1.24 -11.87 14.89
C VAL A 190 -0.94 -10.86 15.99
N ILE A 191 0.36 -10.75 16.34
CA ILE A 191 0.89 -9.73 17.23
C ILE A 191 1.71 -8.75 16.40
N LEU A 192 1.41 -7.46 16.55
CA LEU A 192 2.17 -6.37 15.94
C LEU A 192 3.06 -5.72 16.99
N GLU A 193 4.34 -5.52 16.67
CA GLU A 193 5.27 -4.75 17.49
C GLU A 193 5.50 -3.39 16.83
N LEU A 194 5.23 -2.33 17.57
CA LEU A 194 5.37 -0.95 17.12
C LEU A 194 6.53 -0.28 17.85
N CYS A 195 7.23 0.63 17.18
CA CYS A 195 8.19 1.55 17.79
C CYS A 195 7.55 2.93 18.02
N ASP A 196 8.15 3.73 18.91
CA ASP A 196 7.85 5.15 19.14
C ASP A 196 6.35 5.51 19.32
N PRO A 197 5.74 5.19 20.48
CA PRO A 197 6.29 4.42 21.60
C PRO A 197 6.34 2.91 21.33
N ALA A 198 7.17 2.19 22.09
CA ALA A 198 7.20 0.73 22.04
C ALA A 198 5.85 0.17 22.50
N GLU A 199 5.15 -0.54 21.63
CA GLU A 199 3.80 -1.05 21.88
C GLU A 199 3.64 -2.43 21.24
N MET A 200 3.00 -3.36 21.94
CA MET A 200 2.60 -4.65 21.39
C MET A 200 1.09 -4.71 21.28
N ILE A 201 0.58 -4.94 20.07
CA ILE A 201 -0.84 -5.08 19.80
C ILE A 201 -1.14 -6.54 19.48
N ASP A 202 -1.85 -7.22 20.37
CA ASP A 202 -2.45 -8.51 20.06
C ASP A 202 -3.78 -8.30 19.32
N VAL A 203 -3.79 -8.65 18.03
CA VAL A 203 -4.98 -8.52 17.18
C VAL A 203 -6.00 -9.61 17.49
N SER A 204 -5.56 -10.78 17.97
CA SER A 204 -6.44 -11.89 18.30
C SER A 204 -7.37 -11.58 19.46
N ALA A 205 -6.89 -10.79 20.42
CA ALA A 205 -7.67 -10.28 21.55
C ALA A 205 -8.84 -9.37 21.13
N ARG A 206 -8.89 -8.91 19.88
CA ARG A 206 -10.01 -8.13 19.32
C ARG A 206 -11.11 -8.98 18.69
N GLY A 207 -10.92 -10.30 18.62
CA GLY A 207 -11.89 -11.23 18.04
C GLY A 207 -12.30 -10.82 16.62
N SER A 208 -13.60 -10.93 16.32
CA SER A 208 -14.15 -10.58 15.01
C SER A 208 -14.17 -9.08 14.70
N ALA A 209 -14.01 -8.22 15.72
CA ALA A 209 -13.95 -6.78 15.52
C ALA A 209 -12.63 -6.35 14.85
N GLY A 210 -11.56 -7.12 15.03
CA GLY A 210 -10.24 -6.85 14.45
C GLY A 210 -9.67 -5.48 14.81
N ILE A 211 -8.72 -5.01 14.00
CA ILE A 211 -8.15 -3.66 14.08
C ILE A 211 -8.20 -2.97 12.72
N THR A 212 -8.53 -1.69 12.70
CA THR A 212 -8.47 -0.89 11.47
C THR A 212 -7.03 -0.47 11.20
N LEU A 213 -6.51 -0.79 10.01
CA LEU A 213 -5.17 -0.39 9.61
C LEU A 213 -5.11 1.11 9.32
N THR A 214 -4.29 1.81 10.09
CA THR A 214 -3.91 3.21 9.86
C THR A 214 -2.48 3.29 9.36
N TYR A 215 -2.14 4.39 8.66
CA TYR A 215 -0.77 4.55 8.18
C TYR A 215 0.26 4.63 9.33
N PRO A 216 0.02 5.35 10.44
CA PRO A 216 0.94 5.35 11.58
C PRO A 216 1.19 3.95 12.14
N LEU A 217 0.14 3.12 12.26
CA LEU A 217 0.27 1.74 12.72
C LEU A 217 1.18 0.94 11.77
N ALA A 218 0.94 1.03 10.46
CA ALA A 218 1.79 0.37 9.48
C ALA A 218 3.23 0.90 9.48
N ALA A 219 3.43 2.21 9.67
CA ALA A 219 4.75 2.85 9.60
C ALA A 219 5.61 2.61 10.86
N ARG A 220 4.99 2.47 12.02
CA ARG A 220 5.65 2.14 13.30
C ARG A 220 5.94 0.65 13.46
N MET A 221 5.34 -0.21 12.64
CA MET A 221 5.52 -1.65 12.74
C MET A 221 6.98 -2.06 12.48
N VAL A 222 7.59 -2.66 13.51
CA VAL A 222 8.96 -3.20 13.53
C VAL A 222 8.99 -4.71 13.74
N GLY A 223 7.87 -5.32 14.17
CA GLY A 223 7.71 -6.77 14.29
C GLY A 223 6.29 -7.22 13.93
N CYS A 224 6.18 -8.42 13.36
CA CYS A 224 4.91 -9.05 13.01
C CYS A 224 5.07 -10.57 13.14
N ARG A 225 4.23 -11.22 13.95
CA ARG A 225 4.30 -12.67 14.21
C ARG A 225 2.95 -13.26 14.60
N GLU A 226 2.86 -14.58 14.60
CA GLU A 226 1.67 -15.30 15.07
C GLU A 226 1.41 -15.10 16.57
N ALA A 227 0.14 -14.90 16.95
CA ALA A 227 -0.31 -14.92 18.34
C ALA A 227 -0.32 -16.38 18.85
N GLY A 228 0.28 -16.64 20.03
CA GLY A 228 0.46 -18.00 20.58
C GLY A 228 1.90 -18.54 20.48
N SER A 229 2.74 -17.97 19.61
CA SER A 229 4.17 -18.31 19.48
C SER A 229 4.95 -18.24 20.81
N TRP A 230 4.53 -17.38 21.75
CA TRP A 230 5.18 -17.19 23.04
C TRP A 230 4.92 -18.30 24.06
N GLN A 231 3.75 -18.93 24.04
CA GLN A 231 3.38 -20.00 24.97
C GLN A 231 3.91 -21.35 24.46
N SER A 232 3.69 -21.68 23.18
CA SER A 232 4.21 -22.93 22.60
C SER A 232 5.75 -23.03 22.60
N ALA A 233 6.47 -21.90 22.51
CA ALA A 233 7.93 -21.89 22.64
C ALA A 233 8.43 -22.14 24.07
N ARG A 234 7.61 -21.86 25.10
CA ARG A 234 7.90 -22.24 26.49
C ARG A 234 7.55 -23.69 26.78
N ASP A 235 6.51 -24.20 26.15
CA ASP A 235 5.97 -25.54 26.42
C ASP A 235 6.65 -26.64 25.57
N GLY A 236 7.63 -26.30 24.73
CA GLY A 236 8.40 -27.26 23.92
C GLY A 236 7.59 -27.93 22.81
N ASP A 237 6.37 -27.45 22.54
CA ASP A 237 5.48 -28.06 21.56
C ASP A 237 5.92 -27.68 20.13
N SER A 238 6.39 -28.70 19.41
CA SER A 238 6.96 -28.58 18.07
C SER A 238 5.90 -28.54 16.96
N SER A 239 4.62 -28.76 17.29
CA SER A 239 3.54 -28.83 16.32
C SER A 239 2.97 -27.43 15.98
N ARG A 240 3.81 -26.52 15.48
CA ARG A 240 3.34 -25.21 14.97
C ARG A 240 2.60 -25.39 13.66
N ARG A 241 1.34 -24.97 13.62
CA ARG A 241 0.56 -24.90 12.38
C ARG A 241 1.11 -23.77 11.50
N PRO A 242 1.20 -23.93 10.17
CA PRO A 242 1.62 -22.84 9.30
C PRO A 242 0.57 -21.71 9.35
N CYS A 243 1.04 -20.47 9.52
CA CYS A 243 0.18 -19.30 9.49
C CYS A 243 0.06 -18.76 8.06
N LYS A 244 -1.17 -18.48 7.62
CA LYS A 244 -1.48 -17.97 6.27
C LYS A 244 -2.23 -16.64 6.37
N LEU A 245 -1.85 -15.67 5.54
CA LEU A 245 -2.53 -14.39 5.43
C LEU A 245 -3.47 -14.37 4.22
N ILE A 246 -4.76 -14.20 4.47
CA ILE A 246 -5.80 -14.12 3.45
C ILE A 246 -6.27 -12.68 3.29
N LEU A 247 -6.01 -12.09 2.12
CA LEU A 247 -6.49 -10.78 1.71
C LEU A 247 -7.89 -10.94 1.13
N ILE A 248 -8.88 -10.25 1.68
CA ILE A 248 -10.28 -10.38 1.27
C ILE A 248 -10.80 -9.02 0.80
N GLU A 249 -11.36 -8.97 -0.40
CA GLU A 249 -11.93 -7.73 -0.93
C GLU A 249 -13.18 -7.27 -0.17
N LYS A 250 -14.14 -8.18 -0.01
CA LYS A 250 -15.52 -7.88 0.39
C LYS A 250 -15.73 -8.09 1.89
N GLU A 251 -16.22 -7.06 2.55
CA GLU A 251 -16.43 -7.06 4.02
C GLU A 251 -17.43 -8.13 4.47
N SER A 252 -18.51 -8.34 3.72
CA SER A 252 -19.49 -9.38 4.06
C SER A 252 -18.87 -10.78 4.04
N THR A 253 -18.01 -11.07 3.06
CA THR A 253 -17.29 -12.34 2.97
C THR A 253 -16.30 -12.51 4.12
N HIS A 254 -15.58 -11.45 4.47
CA HIS A 254 -14.67 -11.45 5.63
C HIS A 254 -15.42 -11.74 6.94
N HIS A 255 -16.55 -11.07 7.20
CA HIS A 255 -17.36 -11.32 8.39
C HIS A 255 -17.95 -12.73 8.42
N ALA A 256 -18.42 -13.23 7.27
CA ALA A 256 -18.92 -14.60 7.17
C ALA A 256 -17.84 -15.63 7.52
N ILE A 257 -16.60 -15.45 7.03
CA ILE A 257 -15.46 -16.32 7.38
C ILE A 257 -15.18 -16.25 8.87
N LEU A 258 -15.07 -15.06 9.46
CA LEU A 258 -14.83 -14.91 10.90
C LEU A 258 -15.93 -15.57 11.75
N GLN A 259 -17.19 -15.42 11.36
CA GLN A 259 -18.31 -16.06 12.05
C GLN A 259 -18.26 -17.59 11.94
N SER A 260 -17.92 -18.12 10.75
CA SER A 260 -17.75 -19.56 10.55
C SER A 260 -16.58 -20.11 11.37
N MET A 261 -15.44 -19.41 11.41
CA MET A 261 -14.28 -19.79 12.23
C MET A 261 -14.61 -19.77 13.73
N ALA A 262 -15.40 -18.79 14.20
CA ALA A 262 -15.82 -18.72 15.60
C ALA A 262 -16.81 -19.84 16.00
N LYS A 263 -17.59 -20.35 15.05
CA LYS A 263 -18.56 -21.44 15.26
C LYS A 263 -17.95 -22.84 15.08
N GLY A 264 -16.88 -22.95 14.31
CA GLY A 264 -16.25 -24.22 13.98
C GLY A 264 -15.58 -24.87 15.19
N GLN A 265 -15.97 -26.11 15.51
CA GLN A 265 -15.30 -26.95 16.52
C GLN A 265 -14.16 -27.79 15.93
N ALA A 266 -14.03 -27.84 14.60
CA ALA A 266 -12.99 -28.62 13.94
C ALA A 266 -11.64 -27.90 13.99
N PRO A 267 -10.54 -28.60 14.37
CA PRO A 267 -9.22 -28.01 14.31
C PRO A 267 -8.83 -27.73 12.87
N HIS A 268 -8.73 -26.44 12.51
CA HIS A 268 -8.18 -26.04 11.21
C HIS A 268 -6.72 -26.47 11.09
N ALA A 269 -6.34 -27.03 9.93
CA ALA A 269 -4.96 -27.44 9.65
C ALA A 269 -3.96 -26.26 9.69
N HIS A 270 -4.45 -25.02 9.55
CA HIS A 270 -3.67 -23.80 9.48
C HIS A 270 -4.25 -22.72 10.42
N SER A 271 -3.38 -21.81 10.85
CA SER A 271 -3.80 -20.56 11.48
C SER A 271 -4.00 -19.50 10.39
N TYR A 272 -5.12 -18.78 10.43
CA TYR A 272 -5.41 -17.73 9.45
C TYR A 272 -5.34 -16.32 10.06
N VAL A 273 -4.67 -15.42 9.35
CA VAL A 273 -4.77 -13.97 9.52
C VAL A 273 -5.57 -13.44 8.35
N LEU A 274 -6.59 -12.62 8.63
CA LEU A 274 -7.49 -12.08 7.61
C LEU A 274 -7.28 -10.57 7.49
N LEU A 275 -7.11 -10.07 6.27
CA LEU A 275 -7.07 -8.65 5.98
C LEU A 275 -8.16 -8.29 4.97
N CYS A 276 -9.24 -7.65 5.43
CA CYS A 276 -10.28 -7.10 4.59
C CYS A 276 -9.88 -5.75 4.01
N THR A 277 -9.86 -5.58 2.69
CA THR A 277 -9.52 -4.30 2.05
C THR A 277 -10.69 -3.35 1.85
N LYS A 278 -11.93 -3.87 1.84
CA LYS A 278 -13.16 -3.13 1.52
C LYS A 278 -13.11 -2.48 0.14
N GLY A 279 -12.81 -3.30 -0.87
CA GLY A 279 -12.50 -2.85 -2.24
C GLY A 279 -11.02 -2.51 -2.44
N TYR A 280 -10.71 -1.41 -3.14
CA TYR A 280 -9.33 -1.00 -3.40
C TYR A 280 -8.53 -0.77 -2.11
N PRO A 281 -7.32 -1.36 -1.98
CA PRO A 281 -6.54 -1.30 -0.75
C PRO A 281 -6.09 0.13 -0.45
N CYS A 282 -6.29 0.57 0.79
CA CYS A 282 -5.81 1.89 1.22
C CYS A 282 -4.27 1.92 1.32
N VAL A 283 -3.70 3.12 1.46
CA VAL A 283 -2.24 3.28 1.61
C VAL A 283 -1.71 2.51 2.81
N ALA A 284 -2.45 2.54 3.93
CA ALA A 284 -2.09 1.80 5.15
C ALA A 284 -2.02 0.29 4.92
N ALA A 285 -3.02 -0.31 4.27
CA ALA A 285 -3.02 -1.73 3.97
C ALA A 285 -1.86 -2.15 3.06
N ARG A 286 -1.58 -1.37 2.01
CA ARG A 286 -0.43 -1.64 1.11
C ARG A 286 0.92 -1.51 1.83
N GLN A 287 1.03 -0.54 2.74
CA GLN A 287 2.25 -0.33 3.53
C GLN A 287 2.45 -1.44 4.56
N TRP A 288 1.37 -1.80 5.27
CA TRP A 288 1.36 -2.88 6.24
C TRP A 288 1.73 -4.20 5.58
N LEU A 289 1.11 -4.56 4.44
CA LEU A 289 1.35 -5.82 3.75
C LEU A 289 2.82 -5.97 3.32
N ARG A 290 3.43 -4.91 2.77
CA ARG A 290 4.85 -4.93 2.40
C ARG A 290 5.76 -5.12 3.60
N ARG A 291 5.45 -4.47 4.72
CA ARG A 291 6.23 -4.59 5.95
C ARG A 291 6.02 -5.94 6.62
N ALA A 292 4.80 -6.45 6.66
CA ALA A 292 4.49 -7.77 7.19
C ALA A 292 5.27 -8.85 6.44
N HIS A 293 5.30 -8.80 5.11
CA HIS A 293 6.11 -9.72 4.31
C HIS A 293 7.62 -9.55 4.53
N ALA A 294 8.11 -8.32 4.71
CA ALA A 294 9.53 -8.08 5.00
C ALA A 294 9.95 -8.58 6.38
N LEU A 295 9.08 -8.45 7.39
CA LEU A 295 9.32 -8.87 8.77
C LEU A 295 9.05 -10.35 8.99
N TRP A 296 8.16 -10.93 8.19
CA TRP A 296 7.77 -12.34 8.24
C TRP A 296 7.76 -12.94 6.82
N PRO A 297 8.94 -13.20 6.22
CA PRO A 297 9.04 -13.67 4.83
C PRO A 297 8.40 -15.04 4.57
N SER A 298 8.30 -15.88 5.61
CA SER A 298 7.64 -17.19 5.54
C SER A 298 6.12 -17.10 5.62
N LEU A 299 5.54 -15.92 5.86
CA LEU A 299 4.09 -15.73 5.86
C LEU A 299 3.56 -15.84 4.43
N GLU A 300 2.73 -16.85 4.21
CA GLU A 300 2.14 -17.09 2.91
C GLU A 300 0.98 -16.14 2.65
N LEU A 301 1.03 -15.47 1.50
CA LEU A 301 0.09 -14.42 1.15
C LEU A 301 -0.89 -14.91 0.09
N TYR A 302 -2.18 -14.83 0.37
CA TYR A 302 -3.25 -15.21 -0.53
C TYR A 302 -4.22 -14.06 -0.73
N ILE A 303 -4.92 -14.04 -1.86
CA ILE A 303 -5.93 -13.02 -2.13
C ILE A 303 -7.21 -13.59 -2.72
N MET A 304 -8.34 -13.18 -2.15
CA MET A 304 -9.69 -13.53 -2.53
C MET A 304 -10.48 -12.26 -2.91
N VAL A 305 -10.79 -12.15 -4.20
CA VAL A 305 -11.44 -11.01 -4.86
C VAL A 305 -12.59 -11.50 -5.74
N ASP A 306 -13.45 -10.57 -6.16
CA ASP A 306 -14.47 -10.85 -7.17
C ASP A 306 -13.84 -11.30 -8.48
N GLY A 307 -14.55 -12.17 -9.21
CA GLY A 307 -14.17 -12.69 -10.52
C GLY A 307 -14.55 -11.71 -11.62
N ASP A 308 -14.11 -10.47 -11.48
CA ASP A 308 -14.37 -9.38 -12.41
C ASP A 308 -13.13 -8.50 -12.65
N PRO A 309 -13.16 -7.57 -13.61
CA PRO A 309 -11.99 -6.73 -13.92
C PRO A 309 -11.54 -5.84 -12.74
N HIS A 310 -12.45 -5.47 -11.84
CA HIS A 310 -12.14 -4.65 -10.68
C HIS A 310 -11.45 -5.46 -9.58
N GLY A 311 -11.92 -6.68 -9.29
CA GLY A 311 -11.28 -7.63 -8.40
C GLY A 311 -9.85 -7.97 -8.85
N LEU A 312 -9.65 -8.16 -10.16
CA LEU A 312 -8.31 -8.31 -10.73
C LEU A 312 -7.44 -7.06 -10.50
N CYS A 313 -7.98 -5.86 -10.69
CA CYS A 313 -7.25 -4.63 -10.40
C CYS A 313 -6.85 -4.50 -8.92
N ILE A 314 -7.71 -4.93 -8.00
CA ILE A 314 -7.42 -4.95 -6.55
C ILE A 314 -6.26 -5.89 -6.27
N ALA A 315 -6.27 -7.10 -6.85
CA ALA A 315 -5.19 -8.06 -6.71
C ALA A 315 -3.87 -7.53 -7.22
N LEU A 316 -3.85 -7.01 -8.44
CA LEU A 316 -2.64 -6.45 -9.04
C LEU A 316 -2.16 -5.18 -8.30
N THR A 317 -3.06 -4.43 -7.65
CA THR A 317 -2.69 -3.30 -6.80
C THR A 317 -2.03 -3.75 -5.50
N LEU A 318 -2.54 -4.81 -4.86
CA LEU A 318 -1.94 -5.40 -3.67
C LEU A 318 -0.58 -6.02 -3.98
N MET A 319 -0.42 -6.71 -5.12
CA MET A 319 0.88 -7.21 -5.58
C MET A 319 1.91 -6.08 -5.79
N GLY A 320 1.44 -4.84 -6.04
CA GLY A 320 2.27 -3.69 -6.36
C GLY A 320 2.48 -3.45 -7.86
N LEU A 321 1.83 -4.26 -8.72
CA LEU A 321 1.88 -4.09 -10.17
C LEU A 321 1.08 -2.85 -10.58
N LEU A 322 -0.12 -2.66 -10.04
CA LEU A 322 -0.93 -1.46 -10.22
C LEU A 322 -0.80 -0.49 -9.03
N GLY A 323 -1.11 0.78 -9.25
CA GLY A 323 -1.19 1.77 -8.16
C GLY A 323 0.15 2.25 -7.57
N SER A 324 1.29 1.82 -8.12
CA SER A 324 2.61 2.42 -7.90
C SER A 324 2.69 3.76 -8.65
N LYS A 325 2.01 4.79 -8.12
CA LYS A 325 2.25 6.19 -8.55
C LYS A 325 3.67 6.59 -8.14
N GLY A 326 4.64 6.32 -8.99
CA GLY A 326 5.59 7.36 -9.37
C GLY A 326 4.98 8.10 -10.56
N ASN A 327 3.97 8.96 -10.30
CA ASN A 327 3.18 9.76 -11.26
C ASN A 327 2.44 9.00 -12.41
N PRO A 328 1.12 9.21 -12.60
CA PRO A 328 0.55 9.11 -13.94
C PRO A 328 0.85 10.41 -14.72
N PRO A 329 1.05 10.37 -16.06
CA PRO A 329 0.93 11.59 -16.85
C PRO A 329 -0.52 12.10 -16.71
N PRO A 330 -0.73 13.42 -16.67
CA PRO A 330 -2.08 13.97 -16.63
C PRO A 330 -2.82 13.57 -17.91
N ILE A 331 -4.12 13.34 -17.75
CA ILE A 331 -5.07 13.31 -18.86
C ILE A 331 -4.90 14.62 -19.63
N VAL A 332 -4.29 14.53 -20.82
CA VAL A 332 -4.49 15.50 -21.89
C VAL A 332 -4.80 14.68 -23.14
N SER A 333 -6.02 14.85 -23.62
CA SER A 333 -6.45 14.45 -24.94
C SER A 333 -5.53 15.09 -25.99
N SER A 334 -4.77 14.30 -26.74
CA SER A 334 -4.48 14.42 -28.18
C SER A 334 -3.21 13.64 -28.56
N SER A 335 -3.40 12.68 -29.47
CA SER A 335 -2.46 12.19 -30.49
C SER A 335 -0.94 12.31 -30.25
N SER A 336 -0.30 11.21 -29.84
CA SER A 336 1.01 10.79 -30.41
C SER A 336 1.30 9.32 -30.04
N PRO A 337 1.81 8.49 -30.97
CA PRO A 337 2.05 7.07 -30.75
C PRO A 337 3.51 6.79 -30.32
N PHE A 338 3.69 5.73 -29.52
CA PHE A 338 4.97 5.08 -29.18
C PHE A 338 6.05 5.91 -28.45
N GLY A 339 6.13 5.69 -27.13
CA GLY A 339 7.35 5.88 -26.35
C GLY A 339 7.59 4.63 -25.49
N THR A 340 8.51 3.78 -25.91
CA THR A 340 8.94 2.57 -25.19
C THR A 340 9.69 2.96 -23.92
N ALA A 341 9.13 2.61 -22.75
CA ALA A 341 9.90 2.68 -21.50
C ALA A 341 11.11 1.71 -21.59
N PRO A 342 12.28 2.07 -21.04
CA PRO A 342 13.46 1.21 -21.12
C PRO A 342 13.22 -0.13 -20.42
N VAL A 343 13.54 -1.23 -21.09
CA VAL A 343 13.36 -2.63 -20.67
C VAL A 343 13.89 -2.90 -19.25
N SER A 344 14.96 -2.20 -18.84
CA SER A 344 15.57 -2.28 -17.51
C SER A 344 14.63 -1.87 -16.36
N ALA A 345 13.77 -0.86 -16.57
CA ALA A 345 12.84 -0.39 -15.53
C ALA A 345 11.68 -1.38 -15.28
N GLY A 346 11.33 -2.20 -16.29
CA GLY A 346 10.31 -3.23 -16.18
C GLY A 346 10.76 -4.41 -15.31
N ALA A 347 12.00 -4.88 -15.50
CA ALA A 347 12.54 -6.02 -14.76
C ALA A 347 12.68 -5.73 -13.26
N GLU A 348 13.12 -4.51 -12.89
CA GLU A 348 13.19 -4.07 -11.50
C GLU A 348 11.83 -3.91 -10.83
N ARG A 349 10.77 -3.69 -11.61
CA ARG A 349 9.40 -3.58 -11.08
C ARG A 349 8.85 -4.95 -10.69
N VAL A 350 9.13 -6.00 -11.45
CA VAL A 350 8.69 -7.37 -11.16
C VAL A 350 9.37 -7.91 -9.89
N LYS A 351 10.65 -7.60 -9.68
CA LYS A 351 11.40 -8.00 -8.47
C LYS A 351 10.81 -7.43 -7.17
N LYS A 352 10.04 -6.33 -7.25
CA LYS A 352 9.41 -5.66 -6.10
C LYS A 352 7.97 -6.09 -5.86
N LEU A 353 7.43 -7.01 -6.67
CA LEU A 353 6.09 -7.52 -6.50
C LEU A 353 6.01 -8.46 -5.30
N LEU A 354 4.90 -8.40 -4.58
CA LEU A 354 4.63 -9.34 -3.48
C LEU A 354 4.24 -10.70 -4.06
N PRO A 355 4.72 -11.81 -3.46
CA PRO A 355 4.40 -13.18 -3.88
C PRO A 355 2.99 -13.57 -3.42
N LEU A 356 1.98 -12.87 -3.92
CA LEU A 356 0.57 -13.19 -3.66
C LEU A 356 0.17 -14.41 -4.47
N ARG A 357 -0.55 -15.33 -3.84
CA ARG A 357 -1.23 -16.47 -4.45
C ARG A 357 -2.70 -16.10 -4.71
N PHE A 358 -3.16 -16.30 -5.93
CA PHE A 358 -4.51 -15.88 -6.34
C PHE A 358 -5.56 -16.94 -5.98
N LEU A 359 -6.38 -16.67 -4.96
CA LEU A 359 -7.60 -17.42 -4.59
C LEU A 359 -8.87 -16.78 -5.11
N GLY A 360 -8.78 -15.64 -5.82
CA GLY A 360 -9.92 -14.93 -6.34
C GLY A 360 -10.78 -15.82 -7.22
N VAL A 361 -12.04 -15.44 -7.39
CA VAL A 361 -12.94 -16.23 -8.26
C VAL A 361 -12.34 -16.26 -9.65
N CYS A 362 -12.17 -17.47 -10.18
CA CYS A 362 -11.87 -17.72 -11.58
C CYS A 362 -13.18 -18.12 -12.26
N PRO A 363 -13.92 -17.19 -12.90
CA PRO A 363 -15.05 -17.52 -13.76
C PRO A 363 -14.77 -18.71 -14.71
N SER A 364 -13.54 -18.79 -15.23
CA SER A 364 -13.10 -19.95 -16.02
C SER A 364 -13.26 -21.30 -15.33
N LEU A 365 -13.15 -21.38 -14.00
CA LEU A 365 -13.32 -22.61 -13.24
C LEU A 365 -14.78 -22.85 -12.82
N VAL A 366 -15.54 -21.77 -12.65
CA VAL A 366 -16.97 -21.83 -12.33
C VAL A 366 -17.79 -22.33 -13.53
N TRP A 367 -17.46 -21.88 -14.75
CA TRP A 367 -18.20 -22.23 -15.97
C TRP A 367 -17.41 -23.01 -17.02
N GLY A 368 -16.10 -23.25 -16.84
CA GLY A 368 -15.25 -23.91 -17.84
C GLY A 368 -15.33 -25.44 -17.88
N CYS A 369 -16.07 -26.09 -16.98
CA CYS A 369 -16.28 -27.54 -17.05
C CYS A 369 -17.30 -27.93 -18.13
N ARG A 370 -16.88 -27.87 -19.40
CA ARG A 370 -17.53 -28.64 -20.48
C ARG A 370 -16.57 -29.28 -21.48
N ALA A 371 -15.26 -29.14 -21.34
CA ALA A 371 -14.32 -29.82 -22.22
C ALA A 371 -13.08 -30.30 -21.46
N GLN A 372 -12.94 -31.61 -21.40
CA GLN A 372 -11.74 -32.40 -21.08
C GLN A 372 -11.48 -32.71 -19.59
N SER A 373 -11.76 -33.98 -19.29
CA SER A 373 -11.36 -34.77 -18.14
C SER A 373 -9.85 -34.69 -17.86
N GLU A 374 -9.48 -34.40 -16.62
CA GLU A 374 -8.81 -35.32 -15.67
C GLU A 374 -8.38 -34.49 -14.45
N ALA A 375 -8.59 -35.02 -13.23
CA ALA A 375 -8.61 -34.32 -11.93
C ALA A 375 -9.89 -33.51 -11.63
N SER A 376 -11.03 -34.20 -11.71
CA SER A 376 -12.31 -33.75 -11.15
C SER A 376 -12.16 -33.35 -9.68
N LEU A 377 -12.51 -32.10 -9.37
CA LEU A 377 -13.08 -31.76 -8.05
C LEU A 377 -14.08 -32.87 -7.71
N HIS A 378 -13.96 -33.48 -6.51
CA HIS A 378 -14.90 -34.48 -6.03
C HIS A 378 -16.32 -34.06 -6.42
N ALA A 379 -16.82 -34.74 -7.46
CA ALA A 379 -18.09 -34.49 -8.09
C ALA A 379 -19.15 -35.06 -7.15
N GLY A 380 -19.45 -34.29 -6.12
CA GLY A 380 -20.52 -34.52 -5.19
C GLY A 380 -20.95 -33.16 -4.70
N ILE A 381 -22.11 -32.70 -5.17
CA ILE A 381 -22.83 -31.53 -4.66
C ILE A 381 -22.32 -30.16 -5.16
N LEU A 382 -22.01 -30.03 -6.46
CA LEU A 382 -22.22 -28.76 -7.16
C LEU A 382 -23.27 -29.05 -8.22
N GLY A 383 -24.55 -28.82 -7.89
CA GLY A 383 -25.62 -28.89 -8.88
C GLY A 383 -25.25 -28.03 -10.07
N ASP A 384 -25.53 -28.53 -11.28
CA ASP A 384 -25.21 -27.86 -12.55
C ASP A 384 -25.46 -26.35 -12.43
N PRO A 385 -24.41 -25.50 -12.41
CA PRO A 385 -24.62 -24.07 -12.44
C PRO A 385 -25.25 -23.77 -13.79
N VAL A 386 -26.56 -23.49 -13.78
CA VAL A 386 -27.30 -23.13 -14.97
C VAL A 386 -26.51 -22.04 -15.69
N SER A 387 -26.20 -22.26 -16.97
CA SER A 387 -25.40 -21.37 -17.82
C SER A 387 -25.94 -19.93 -17.94
N SER A 388 -27.06 -19.62 -17.27
CA SER A 388 -27.73 -18.33 -17.22
C SER A 388 -27.35 -17.43 -16.02
N GLN A 389 -26.45 -17.84 -15.12
CA GLN A 389 -26.11 -17.05 -13.91
C GLN A 389 -24.83 -16.20 -14.01
N GLY A 390 -24.11 -16.23 -15.14
CA GLY A 390 -22.97 -15.35 -15.35
C GLY A 390 -23.40 -13.89 -15.52
N ILE A 391 -22.68 -12.95 -14.90
CA ILE A 391 -22.96 -11.52 -15.08
C ILE A 391 -22.25 -11.05 -16.37
N PRO A 392 -22.94 -10.44 -17.34
CA PRO A 392 -22.30 -9.99 -18.57
C PRO A 392 -21.31 -8.83 -18.30
N LEU A 393 -20.23 -8.78 -19.08
CA LEU A 393 -19.29 -7.66 -19.05
C LEU A 393 -19.90 -6.41 -19.68
N THR A 394 -19.69 -5.27 -19.04
CA THR A 394 -19.99 -3.94 -19.60
C THR A 394 -18.92 -3.48 -20.60
N ALA A 395 -19.18 -2.42 -21.36
CA ALA A 395 -18.17 -1.83 -22.23
C ALA A 395 -16.94 -1.34 -21.45
N ASP A 396 -17.15 -0.79 -20.25
CA ASP A 396 -16.09 -0.32 -19.36
C ASP A 396 -15.23 -1.47 -18.84
N ASP A 397 -15.86 -2.59 -18.44
CA ASP A 397 -15.19 -3.82 -18.04
C ASP A 397 -14.20 -4.29 -19.12
N VAL A 398 -14.62 -4.27 -20.38
CA VAL A 398 -13.77 -4.67 -21.52
C VAL A 398 -12.57 -3.74 -21.67
N GLN A 399 -12.74 -2.43 -21.47
CA GLN A 399 -11.62 -1.49 -21.50
C GLN A 399 -10.65 -1.70 -20.33
N VAL A 400 -11.17 -2.03 -19.14
CA VAL A 400 -10.34 -2.40 -17.98
C VAL A 400 -9.52 -3.66 -18.30
N LEU A 401 -10.14 -4.72 -18.81
CA LEU A 401 -9.45 -5.96 -19.17
C LEU A 401 -8.36 -5.75 -20.22
N LYS A 402 -8.58 -4.89 -21.23
CA LYS A 402 -7.55 -4.55 -22.21
C LYS A 402 -6.33 -3.90 -21.55
N ARG A 403 -6.54 -2.99 -20.60
CA ARG A 403 -5.45 -2.34 -19.84
C ARG A 403 -4.72 -3.32 -18.93
N ILE A 404 -5.46 -4.23 -18.29
CA ILE A 404 -4.88 -5.31 -17.47
C ILE A 404 -4.00 -6.20 -18.35
N ALA A 405 -4.52 -6.71 -19.47
CA ALA A 405 -3.78 -7.58 -20.40
C ALA A 405 -2.48 -6.92 -20.89
N ALA A 406 -2.53 -5.64 -21.29
CA ALA A 406 -1.34 -4.91 -21.70
C ALA A 406 -0.30 -4.80 -20.57
N THR A 407 -0.75 -4.55 -19.33
CA THR A 407 0.12 -4.43 -18.16
C THR A 407 0.74 -5.78 -17.78
N LEU A 408 -0.03 -6.87 -17.83
CA LEU A 408 0.42 -8.23 -17.54
C LEU A 408 1.45 -8.69 -18.57
N LYS A 409 1.18 -8.51 -19.86
CA LYS A 409 2.12 -8.86 -20.94
C LYS A 409 3.45 -8.13 -20.79
N ALA A 410 3.41 -6.83 -20.46
CA ALA A 410 4.63 -6.06 -20.20
C ALA A 410 5.40 -6.57 -18.97
N ALA A 411 4.70 -6.96 -17.90
CA ALA A 411 5.31 -7.50 -16.68
C ALA A 411 5.92 -8.89 -16.90
N LEU A 412 5.19 -9.79 -17.58
CA LEU A 412 5.63 -11.14 -17.91
C LEU A 412 6.84 -11.13 -18.85
N ALA A 413 6.84 -10.25 -19.86
CA ALA A 413 7.98 -10.08 -20.76
C ALA A 413 9.24 -9.54 -20.04
N SER A 414 9.05 -8.78 -18.96
CA SER A 414 10.15 -8.21 -18.17
C SER A 414 10.66 -9.16 -17.08
N ALA A 415 9.99 -10.29 -16.83
CA ALA A 415 10.34 -11.20 -15.77
C ALA A 415 11.55 -12.06 -16.20
N PRO A 416 12.75 -11.88 -15.58
CA PRO A 416 13.96 -12.59 -16.00
C PRO A 416 13.76 -14.11 -15.95
N GLY A 417 14.25 -14.82 -16.97
CA GLY A 417 14.20 -16.27 -17.03
C GLY A 417 14.86 -16.93 -15.80
N PRO A 418 14.61 -18.23 -15.56
CA PRO A 418 15.32 -18.98 -14.53
C PRO A 418 16.82 -18.85 -14.81
N SER A 419 17.55 -18.21 -13.90
CA SER A 419 18.99 -18.01 -14.00
C SER A 419 19.59 -18.54 -12.71
N GLU A 420 20.59 -19.42 -12.84
CA GLU A 420 21.06 -20.36 -11.82
C GLU A 420 21.86 -19.76 -10.64
N SER A 421 21.81 -18.45 -10.40
CA SER A 421 22.70 -17.79 -9.42
C SER A 421 22.03 -17.02 -8.29
N ALA A 422 20.71 -17.17 -8.08
CA ALA A 422 20.02 -16.41 -7.04
C ALA A 422 19.66 -17.26 -5.81
N LYS A 423 19.56 -16.62 -4.65
CA LYS A 423 19.15 -17.28 -3.38
C LYS A 423 17.80 -18.00 -3.55
N LEU A 424 17.71 -19.26 -3.12
CA LEU A 424 16.53 -20.14 -3.22
C LEU A 424 15.19 -19.45 -2.83
N LEU A 425 15.17 -18.68 -1.74
CA LEU A 425 13.97 -17.93 -1.31
C LEU A 425 13.51 -16.86 -2.32
N SER A 426 14.46 -16.19 -2.97
CA SER A 426 14.18 -15.17 -3.99
C SER A 426 13.69 -15.81 -5.30
N GLU A 427 14.10 -17.04 -5.58
CA GLU A 427 13.60 -17.83 -6.71
C GLU A 427 12.16 -18.27 -6.48
N CYS A 428 11.84 -18.82 -5.31
CA CYS A 428 10.47 -19.20 -4.95
C CYS A 428 9.49 -18.01 -5.04
N CYS A 429 9.85 -16.85 -4.47
CA CYS A 429 9.01 -15.65 -4.57
C CYS A 429 8.78 -15.23 -6.03
N ARG A 430 9.80 -15.31 -6.89
CA ARG A 430 9.68 -14.98 -8.32
C ARG A 430 8.81 -16.00 -9.07
N ALA A 431 8.90 -17.28 -8.72
CA ALA A 431 8.06 -18.33 -9.27
C ALA A 431 6.58 -18.08 -8.92
N ILE A 432 6.28 -17.79 -7.64
CA ILE A 432 4.93 -17.45 -7.18
C ILE A 432 4.38 -16.23 -7.93
N VAL A 433 5.19 -15.15 -8.03
CA VAL A 433 4.78 -13.94 -8.76
C VAL A 433 4.46 -14.26 -10.22
N ARG A 434 5.35 -14.98 -10.92
CA ARG A 434 5.14 -15.36 -12.32
C ARG A 434 3.90 -16.23 -12.49
N HIS A 435 3.74 -17.25 -11.66
CA HIS A 435 2.59 -18.15 -11.68
C HIS A 435 1.28 -17.39 -11.50
N THR A 436 1.21 -16.50 -10.51
CA THR A 436 0.04 -15.64 -10.29
C THR A 436 -0.23 -14.74 -11.48
N LEU A 437 0.77 -14.08 -12.06
CA LEU A 437 0.57 -13.22 -13.23
C LEU A 437 0.05 -14.03 -14.44
N GLN A 438 0.57 -15.22 -14.68
CA GLN A 438 0.10 -16.12 -15.74
C GLN A 438 -1.33 -16.58 -15.51
N ARG A 439 -1.68 -16.93 -14.26
CA ARG A 439 -3.04 -17.32 -13.89
C ARG A 439 -4.03 -16.18 -14.11
N VAL A 440 -3.67 -14.96 -13.71
CA VAL A 440 -4.49 -13.77 -13.97
C VAL A 440 -4.61 -13.47 -15.46
N ASP A 441 -3.53 -13.63 -16.25
CA ASP A 441 -3.56 -13.40 -17.69
C ASP A 441 -4.52 -14.39 -18.41
N LYS A 442 -4.45 -15.68 -18.05
CA LYS A 442 -5.39 -16.71 -18.55
C LYS A 442 -6.84 -16.35 -18.23
N GLU A 443 -7.11 -15.85 -17.02
CA GLU A 443 -8.46 -15.44 -16.62
C GLU A 443 -8.92 -14.21 -17.40
N VAL A 444 -8.05 -13.23 -17.62
CA VAL A 444 -8.36 -12.04 -18.45
C VAL A 444 -8.73 -12.46 -19.87
N GLU A 445 -7.96 -13.35 -20.48
CA GLU A 445 -8.26 -13.88 -21.82
C GLU A 445 -9.57 -14.68 -21.85
N TRP A 446 -9.86 -15.45 -20.81
CA TRP A 446 -11.12 -16.16 -20.68
C TRP A 446 -12.30 -15.18 -20.59
N MET A 447 -12.26 -14.21 -19.68
CA MET A 447 -13.34 -13.20 -19.51
C MET A 447 -13.56 -12.39 -20.80
N GLN A 448 -12.49 -12.03 -21.52
CA GLN A 448 -12.61 -11.31 -22.80
C GLN A 448 -13.36 -12.12 -23.86
N ARG A 449 -13.16 -13.45 -23.90
CA ARG A 449 -13.83 -14.35 -24.84
C ARG A 449 -15.25 -14.68 -24.42
N SER A 450 -15.45 -15.05 -23.16
CA SER A 450 -16.75 -15.48 -22.63
C SER A 450 -17.72 -14.33 -22.38
N ARG A 451 -17.21 -13.11 -22.20
CA ARG A 451 -17.98 -11.91 -21.82
C ARG A 451 -18.74 -12.06 -20.50
N ILE A 452 -18.23 -12.88 -19.58
CA ILE A 452 -18.85 -13.17 -18.27
C ILE A 452 -17.89 -12.79 -17.13
N LYS A 453 -18.47 -12.29 -16.03
CA LYS A 453 -17.83 -12.08 -14.72
C LYS A 453 -18.65 -12.73 -13.60
N CYS A 454 -18.07 -12.82 -12.41
CA CYS A 454 -18.67 -13.46 -11.23
C CYS A 454 -18.40 -12.71 -9.94
N GLU A 455 -19.41 -12.58 -9.08
CA GLU A 455 -19.21 -12.08 -7.72
C GLU A 455 -18.69 -13.19 -6.79
N LEU A 456 -17.85 -12.82 -5.84
CA LEU A 456 -17.30 -13.71 -4.83
C LEU A 456 -18.40 -14.38 -3.99
N GLN A 457 -19.45 -13.65 -3.65
CA GLN A 457 -20.56 -14.21 -2.88
C GLN A 457 -21.32 -15.29 -3.67
N LEU A 458 -21.46 -15.12 -4.99
CA LEU A 458 -22.09 -16.12 -5.85
C LEU A 458 -21.23 -17.39 -5.92
N ALA A 459 -19.92 -17.22 -6.13
CA ALA A 459 -18.97 -18.34 -6.17
C ALA A 459 -18.88 -19.10 -4.83
N CYS A 460 -19.01 -18.40 -3.69
CA CYS A 460 -18.99 -19.01 -2.37
C CYS A 460 -20.33 -19.67 -1.97
N SER A 461 -21.45 -19.36 -2.63
CA SER A 461 -22.80 -19.78 -2.21
C SER A 461 -22.95 -21.30 -1.97
N PRO A 462 -22.42 -22.20 -2.83
CA PRO A 462 -22.66 -23.63 -2.67
C PRO A 462 -21.98 -24.28 -1.44
N LEU A 463 -20.83 -23.76 -1.03
CA LEU A 463 -19.99 -24.36 0.03
C LEU A 463 -19.87 -23.47 1.28
N GLY A 464 -20.22 -22.20 1.16
CA GLY A 464 -19.92 -21.17 2.13
C GLY A 464 -18.50 -20.57 1.96
N PRO A 465 -18.28 -19.31 2.40
CA PRO A 465 -17.00 -18.63 2.21
C PRO A 465 -15.77 -19.29 2.83
N LEU A 466 -15.91 -19.89 4.03
CA LEU A 466 -14.79 -20.53 4.73
C LEU A 466 -14.32 -21.80 4.00
N ALA A 467 -15.24 -22.70 3.67
CA ALA A 467 -14.92 -23.92 2.93
C ALA A 467 -14.38 -23.60 1.53
N PHE A 468 -14.96 -22.60 0.84
CA PHE A 468 -14.44 -22.11 -0.43
C PHE A 468 -12.97 -21.67 -0.31
N MET A 469 -12.65 -20.85 0.71
CA MET A 469 -11.29 -20.38 0.98
C MET A 469 -10.33 -21.55 1.26
N GLU A 470 -10.68 -22.46 2.17
CA GLU A 470 -9.82 -23.58 2.57
C GLU A 470 -9.51 -24.52 1.40
N GLN A 471 -10.53 -24.87 0.61
CA GLN A 471 -10.38 -25.69 -0.59
C GLN A 471 -9.47 -25.02 -1.63
N HIS A 472 -9.63 -23.71 -1.84
CA HIS A 472 -8.82 -22.97 -2.80
C HIS A 472 -7.37 -22.83 -2.33
N VAL A 473 -7.13 -22.65 -1.02
CA VAL A 473 -5.78 -22.66 -0.43
C VAL A 473 -5.10 -23.99 -0.71
N GLN A 474 -5.74 -25.11 -0.37
CA GLN A 474 -5.20 -26.46 -0.59
C GLN A 474 -4.83 -26.70 -2.06
N ARG A 475 -5.71 -26.30 -2.99
CA ARG A 475 -5.43 -26.41 -4.42
C ARG A 475 -4.23 -25.56 -4.85
N CYS A 476 -4.16 -24.30 -4.41
CA CYS A 476 -3.04 -23.43 -4.77
C CYS A 476 -1.71 -23.94 -4.20
N ASP A 477 -1.72 -24.60 -3.05
CA ASP A 477 -0.52 -25.20 -2.47
C ASP A 477 -0.07 -26.44 -3.24
N ALA A 478 -1.04 -27.26 -3.70
CA ALA A 478 -0.75 -28.40 -4.57
C ALA A 478 -0.17 -27.97 -5.93
N GLU A 479 -0.81 -26.99 -6.61
CA GLU A 479 -0.34 -26.45 -7.90
C GLU A 479 1.12 -25.95 -7.85
N LEU A 480 1.52 -25.35 -6.71
CA LEU A 480 2.87 -24.81 -6.53
C LEU A 480 3.89 -25.87 -6.13
N SER A 481 3.44 -26.95 -5.48
CA SER A 481 4.30 -28.07 -5.08
C SER A 481 4.66 -28.97 -6.28
N GLU A 482 3.82 -29.01 -7.31
CA GLU A 482 4.09 -29.75 -8.56
C GLU A 482 4.94 -28.95 -9.56
N GLY A 483 5.00 -27.62 -9.41
CA GLY A 483 5.69 -26.71 -10.35
C GLY A 483 7.04 -26.15 -9.87
N CYS A 484 7.45 -26.43 -8.62
CA CYS A 484 8.78 -26.15 -8.07
C CYS A 484 9.56 -27.44 -7.92
#